data_AF-A0A3G8WGV0-F1
#
_entry.id   AF-A0A3G8WGV0-F1
#
_cell.length_a   1.000
_cell.length_b   1.000
_cell.length_c   1.000
_cell.angle_alpha   90.00
_cell.angle_beta   90.00
_cell.angle_gamma   90.00
#
_symmetry.space_group_name_H-M   'P 1'
#
loop_
_entity.id
_entity.type
_entity.pdbx_description
1 polymer ?
#
loop_
_entity_poly.entity_id
_entity_poly.type
_entity_poly.pdbx_seq_one_letter_code
_entity_poly.pdbx_strand_id
1 'polypeptide(L)' 'MKINIFWFRRDLRLSDNHGLYQALSVDLKVVPIFRRIM' A
#
# COMPACT_ATOMS: atom_id res chain seq x y z
N MET A 1 3.33 -17.82 6.37
CA MET A 1 3.63 -16.90 5.26
C MET A 1 3.26 -15.49 5.69
N LYS A 2 4.13 -14.48 5.50
CA LYS A 2 3.85 -13.07 5.84
C LYS A 2 3.60 -12.27 4.56
N ILE A 3 2.65 -11.35 4.60
CA ILE A 3 2.25 -10.49 3.47
C ILE A 3 2.05 -9.07 4.00
N ASN A 4 2.50 -8.07 3.25
CA ASN A 4 2.24 -6.67 3.54
C ASN A 4 0.93 -6.23 2.89
N ILE A 5 -0.01 -5.74 3.69
CA ILE A 5 -1.26 -5.19 3.18
C ILE A 5 -1.14 -3.67 3.20
N PHE A 6 -1.28 -3.03 2.04
CA PHE A 6 -1.23 -1.57 1.93
C PHE A 6 -2.59 -1.01 1.52
N TRP A 7 -3.24 -0.25 2.40
CA TRP A 7 -4.60 0.24 2.18
C TRP A 7 -4.62 1.70 1.70
N PHE A 8 -4.97 1.88 0.44
CA PHE A 8 -5.23 3.18 -0.16
C PHE A 8 -6.62 3.71 0.27
N ARG A 9 -6.63 4.85 0.96
CA ARG A 9 -7.88 5.43 1.53
C ARG A 9 -8.59 6.42 0.60
N ARG A 10 -7.91 7.50 0.20
CA ARG A 10 -8.50 8.60 -0.59
C ARG A 10 -7.64 9.02 -1.77
N ASP A 11 -6.34 8.79 -1.67
CA ASP A 11 -5.36 9.25 -2.64
C ASP A 11 -4.57 8.05 -3.19
N LEU A 12 -4.53 7.95 -4.51
CA LEU A 12 -3.97 6.84 -5.28
C LEU A 12 -2.60 7.24 -5.83
N ARG A 13 -1.69 7.67 -4.95
CA ARG A 13 -0.35 8.09 -5.37
C ARG A 13 0.64 6.94 -5.26
N LEU A 14 1.27 6.64 -6.38
CA LEU A 14 2.41 5.73 -6.46
C LEU A 14 3.73 6.44 -6.13
N SER A 15 3.83 7.73 -6.47
CA SER A 15 4.94 8.61 -6.12
C SER A 15 4.62 9.44 -4.87
N ASP A 16 5.66 9.82 -4.12
CA ASP A 16 5.52 10.68 -2.92
C ASP A 16 4.56 10.11 -1.85
N ASN A 17 4.60 8.79 -1.70
CA ASN A 17 3.78 8.07 -0.71
C ASN A 17 4.70 7.34 0.26
N HIS A 18 4.98 7.97 1.41
CA HIS A 18 5.87 7.43 2.43
C HIS A 18 5.40 6.06 2.96
N GLY A 19 4.09 5.86 3.10
CA GLY A 19 3.53 4.59 3.54
C GLY A 19 3.76 3.47 2.51
N LEU A 20 3.58 3.77 1.23
CA LEU A 20 3.84 2.80 0.16
C LEU A 20 5.33 2.48 0.06
N TYR A 21 6.18 3.49 0.22
CA TYR A 21 7.63 3.31 0.28
C TYR A 21 8.02 2.35 1.41
N GLN A 22 7.53 2.57 2.63
CA GLN A 22 7.79 1.67 3.76
C GLN A 22 7.29 0.24 3.50
N ALA A 23 6.10 0.09 2.90
CA ALA A 23 5.54 -1.22 2.58
C ALA A 23 6.38 -2.00 1.56
N LEU A 24 6.98 -1.30 0.58
CA LEU A 24 7.87 -1.87 -0.44
C LEU A 24 9.33 -2.03 0.01
N SER A 25 9.74 -1.31 1.05
CA SER A 25 11.14 -1.32 1.54
C SER A 25 11.54 -2.60 2.26
N VAL A 26 10.59 -3.51 2.49
CA VAL A 26 10.84 -4.82 3.09
C VAL A 26 10.57 -5.91 2.06
N ASP A 27 11.30 -7.02 2.13
CA ASP A 27 11.19 -8.16 1.22
C ASP A 27 9.94 -9.01 1.51
N LEU A 28 8.77 -8.37 1.43
CA LEU A 28 7.46 -9.00 1.58
C LEU A 28 6.58 -8.59 0.42
N LYS A 29 5.78 -9.54 -0.07
CA LYS A 29 4.77 -9.25 -1.09
C LYS A 29 3.80 -8.19 -0.56
N VAL A 30 3.72 -7.06 -1.26
CA VAL A 30 2.76 -5.98 -0.98
C VAL A 30 1.48 -6.23 -1.77
N VAL A 31 0.36 -6.29 -1.07
CA VAL A 31 -0.98 -6.40 -1.65
C VAL A 31 -1.72 -5.08 -1.39
N PRO A 32 -2.03 -4.31 -2.43
CA PRO A 32 -2.79 -3.08 -2.28
C PRO A 32 -4.28 -3.37 -2.09
N ILE A 33 -4.91 -2.71 -1.13
CA ILE A 33 -6.37 -2.73 -0.92
C ILE A 33 -6.93 -1.33 -1.16
N PHE A 34 -8.01 -1.28 -1.94
CA PHE A 34 -8.75 -0.06 -2.24
C PHE A 34 -10.14 -0.18 -1.64
N ARG A 35 -10.50 0.72 -0.73
CA ARG A 35 -11.91 0.82 -0.33
C ARG A 35 -12.62 1.69 -1.35
N ARG A 36 -13.58 1.12 -2.09
CA ARG A 36 -14.55 1.92 -2.84
C ARG A 36 -15.54 2.53 -1.83
N ILE A 37 -15.23 3.73 -1.36
CA ILE A 37 -16.25 4.65 -0.84
C ILE A 37 -16.79 5.35 -2.08
N MET A 38 -18.01 4.99 -2.47
CA MET A 38 -18.88 5.88 -3.23
C MET A 38 -19.46 6.91 -2.27
#